data_AF-A0A969C3T5-F1
#
_entry.id   AF-A0A969C3T5-F1
#
_cell.length_a   1.000
_cell.length_b   1.000
_cell.length_c   1.000
_cell.angle_alpha   90.00
_cell.angle_beta   90.00
_cell.angle_gamma   90.00
#
_symmetry.space_group_name_H-M   'P 1'
#
loop_
_entity.id
_entity.type
_entity.pdbx_description
1 polymer ?
#
loop_
_entity_poly.entity_id
_entity_poly.type
_entity_poly.pdbx_seq_one_letter_code
_entity_poly.pdbx_strand_id
1 'polypeptide(L)'
;MGAPSAYRRTINGTEPLVAKLAPLSLFHRGAGMAMGTDGVTDIAAYDGEKAALPTGIYMDENKRYTGTFTPAKKEVDAGRSTRLLLAQAGNAEEYLALANAKCAGKSYCKIMGWLDGGSVPEVGEIGEAGRNSMVFSYLRDEANGFEKALWNCAIYPRKNKSQCMKR
;
A
#
# COMPACT_ATOMS: atom_id res chain seq x y z
N MET A 1 -2.57 -28.47 56.00
CA MET A 1 -1.79 -27.33 55.46
C MET A 1 -1.43 -27.66 54.02
N GLY A 2 -2.13 -27.13 53.03
CA GLY A 2 -1.91 -27.42 51.61
C GLY A 2 -1.42 -26.17 50.89
N ALA A 3 -0.22 -26.21 50.33
CA ALA A 3 0.41 -25.06 49.68
C ALA A 3 -0.18 -24.78 48.29
N PRO A 4 -0.41 -23.51 47.88
CA PRO A 4 -0.97 -23.17 46.58
C PRO A 4 0.14 -23.15 45.51
N SER A 5 0.44 -24.31 44.93
CA SER A 5 1.42 -24.44 43.84
C SER A 5 0.84 -24.19 42.43
N ALA A 6 -0.35 -23.62 42.29
CA ALA A 6 -1.07 -23.58 41.01
C ALA A 6 -0.70 -22.41 40.07
N TYR A 7 0.12 -21.44 40.49
CA TYR A 7 0.50 -20.30 39.64
C TYR A 7 2.01 -20.09 39.60
N ARG A 8 2.73 -21.00 38.94
CA ARG A 8 4.05 -20.72 38.38
C ARG A 8 4.02 -21.03 36.89
N ARG A 9 3.71 -20.04 36.07
CA ARG A 9 3.80 -20.14 34.60
C ARG A 9 4.98 -19.29 34.15
N THR A 10 6.02 -19.94 33.65
CA THR A 10 7.12 -19.29 32.92
C THR A 10 6.60 -18.94 31.52
N ILE A 11 6.47 -17.65 31.23
CA ILE A 11 6.13 -17.18 29.88
C ILE A 11 7.43 -17.15 29.09
N ASN A 12 7.56 -18.08 28.15
CA ASN A 12 8.57 -17.96 27.09
C ASN A 12 7.96 -17.05 26.00
N GLY A 13 8.71 -16.06 25.50
CA GLY A 13 8.22 -15.03 24.57
C GLY A 13 7.83 -15.56 23.17
N THR A 14 7.85 -16.87 22.98
CA THR A 14 7.41 -17.59 21.80
C THR A 14 5.91 -17.87 21.90
N GLU A 15 5.10 -17.02 21.28
CA GLU A 15 3.68 -17.26 21.09
C GLU A 15 3.48 -18.53 20.22
N PRO A 16 2.62 -19.48 20.63
CA PRO A 16 2.38 -20.67 19.83
C PRO A 16 1.70 -20.30 18.51
N LEU A 17 2.15 -20.91 17.40
CA LEU A 17 1.56 -20.74 16.08
C LEU A 17 0.16 -21.37 16.05
N VAL A 18 -0.86 -20.59 16.39
CA VAL A 18 -2.26 -21.03 16.31
C VAL A 18 -2.74 -20.82 14.87
N ALA A 19 -2.76 -21.89 14.07
CA ALA A 19 -3.17 -21.85 12.66
C ALA A 19 -4.54 -21.20 12.40
N LYS A 20 -5.45 -21.24 13.39
CA LYS A 20 -6.77 -20.59 13.30
C LYS A 20 -6.73 -19.05 13.31
N LEU A 21 -5.64 -18.46 13.79
CA LEU A 21 -5.48 -16.99 13.85
C LEU A 21 -4.78 -16.43 12.60
N ALA A 22 -4.17 -17.29 11.78
CA ALA A 22 -3.49 -16.91 10.53
C ALA A 22 -4.36 -16.11 9.52
N PRO A 23 -5.69 -16.31 9.41
CA PRO A 23 -6.52 -15.52 8.50
C PRO A 23 -6.84 -14.11 9.03
N LEU A 24 -6.66 -13.88 10.33
CA LEU A 24 -7.14 -12.65 11.01
C LEU A 24 -6.10 -11.52 11.02
N SER A 25 -4.82 -11.82 10.83
CA SER A 25 -3.75 -10.81 10.80
C SER A 25 -2.54 -11.30 10.00
N LEU A 26 -1.96 -10.40 9.21
CA LEU A 26 -0.75 -10.63 8.42
C LEU A 26 0.47 -11.03 9.29
N PHE A 27 0.52 -10.61 10.56
CA PHE A 27 1.64 -10.92 11.46
C PHE A 27 1.63 -12.36 12.00
N HIS A 28 0.49 -13.06 11.98
CA HIS A 28 0.39 -14.45 12.45
C HIS A 28 0.57 -15.49 11.34
N ARG A 29 0.86 -15.08 10.10
CA ARG A 29 1.11 -16.01 8.96
C ARG A 29 2.50 -16.65 8.94
N GLY A 30 3.24 -16.58 10.06
CA GLY A 30 4.52 -17.24 10.25
C GLY A 30 5.67 -16.24 10.41
N ALA A 31 6.13 -16.07 11.65
CA ALA A 31 7.46 -15.53 11.93
C ALA A 31 8.49 -16.60 11.52
N GLY A 32 8.88 -16.54 10.26
CA GLY A 32 9.83 -17.46 9.63
C GLY A 32 10.24 -16.91 8.28
N MET A 33 10.70 -15.65 8.25
CA MET A 33 11.36 -15.08 7.07
C MET A 33 12.73 -15.75 6.90
N ALA A 34 12.72 -16.96 6.33
CA ALA A 34 13.82 -17.39 5.49
C ALA A 34 13.66 -16.68 4.15
N MET A 35 14.74 -16.08 3.66
CA MET A 35 14.86 -15.66 2.27
C MET A 35 14.48 -16.84 1.36
N GLY A 36 13.51 -16.66 0.49
CA GLY A 36 13.12 -17.71 -0.46
C GLY A 36 11.70 -17.50 -0.98
N THR A 37 11.64 -16.90 -2.16
CA THR A 37 10.70 -17.14 -3.27
C THR A 37 9.34 -17.80 -2.97
N ASP A 38 8.33 -17.16 -3.54
CA ASP A 38 7.00 -17.70 -3.91
C ASP A 38 5.91 -17.71 -2.84
N GLY A 39 4.78 -17.07 -3.21
CA GLY A 39 3.46 -17.38 -2.67
C GLY A 39 2.95 -16.41 -1.59
N VAL A 40 2.07 -15.47 -1.96
CA VAL A 40 0.60 -15.54 -1.75
C VAL A 40 0.15 -14.84 -0.46
N THR A 41 -0.92 -14.03 -0.55
CA THR A 41 -2.09 -14.17 0.34
C THR A 41 -3.29 -13.30 -0.08
N ASP A 42 -4.43 -13.99 -0.20
CA ASP A 42 -5.85 -13.58 -0.13
C ASP A 42 -6.27 -12.16 -0.52
N ILE A 43 -6.90 -12.07 -1.69
CA ILE A 43 -7.79 -10.98 -2.09
C ILE A 43 -9.22 -11.48 -1.84
N ALA A 44 -9.95 -10.82 -0.93
CA ALA A 44 -11.35 -11.11 -0.67
C ALA A 44 -12.19 -10.88 -1.94
N ALA A 45 -13.18 -11.75 -2.13
CA ALA A 45 -14.08 -11.79 -3.28
C ALA A 45 -14.69 -10.42 -3.60
N TYR A 46 -14.45 -9.95 -4.82
CA TYR A 46 -15.16 -8.83 -5.44
C TYR A 46 -16.27 -9.41 -6.33
N ASP A 47 -17.50 -8.93 -6.17
CA ASP A 47 -18.63 -9.33 -6.99
C ASP A 47 -18.47 -8.74 -8.40
N GLY A 48 -18.36 -9.65 -9.36
CA GLY A 48 -18.06 -9.31 -10.73
C GLY A 48 -19.22 -8.57 -11.36
N GLU A 49 -18.95 -7.37 -11.88
CA GLU A 49 -19.38 -7.07 -13.24
C GLU A 49 -18.45 -6.03 -13.87
N LYS A 50 -17.47 -6.54 -14.64
CA LYS A 50 -16.69 -5.82 -15.66
C LYS A 50 -15.76 -4.67 -15.21
N ALA A 51 -14.91 -4.90 -14.20
CA ALA A 51 -13.62 -4.21 -14.17
C ALA A 51 -12.60 -5.04 -14.97
N ALA A 52 -12.11 -4.52 -16.10
CA ALA A 52 -11.01 -5.14 -16.82
C ALA A 52 -9.80 -5.23 -15.87
N LEU A 53 -9.23 -6.43 -15.76
CA LEU A 53 -8.13 -6.69 -14.83
C LEU A 53 -6.90 -5.85 -15.19
N PRO A 54 -6.10 -5.43 -14.19
CA PRO A 54 -4.85 -4.76 -14.49
C PRO A 54 -3.99 -5.63 -15.39
N THR A 55 -3.29 -4.99 -16.33
CA THR A 55 -2.25 -5.65 -17.14
C THR A 55 -1.28 -6.39 -16.22
N GLY A 56 -1.22 -7.71 -16.35
CA GLY A 56 -0.41 -8.59 -15.50
C GLY A 56 -1.20 -9.39 -14.46
N ILE A 57 -2.50 -9.11 -14.27
CA ILE A 57 -3.44 -9.98 -13.54
C ILE A 57 -4.39 -10.62 -14.55
N TYR A 58 -4.42 -11.94 -14.59
CA TYR A 58 -5.33 -12.73 -15.43
C TYR A 58 -6.17 -13.67 -14.57
N MET A 59 -7.38 -13.98 -15.02
CA MET A 59 -8.22 -15.00 -14.41
C MET A 59 -7.89 -16.36 -14.99
N ASP A 60 -7.55 -17.33 -14.15
CA ASP A 60 -7.37 -18.71 -14.57
C ASP A 60 -8.74 -19.40 -14.81
N GLU A 61 -8.70 -20.61 -15.35
CA GLU A 61 -9.88 -21.46 -15.61
C GLU A 61 -10.70 -21.78 -14.35
N ASN A 62 -10.10 -21.60 -13.17
CA ASN A 62 -10.69 -21.82 -11.85
C ASN A 62 -11.18 -20.52 -11.20
N LYS A 63 -11.26 -19.42 -11.97
CA LYS A 63 -11.70 -18.09 -11.50
C LYS A 63 -10.81 -17.52 -10.39
N ARG A 64 -9.50 -17.83 -10.39
CA ARG A 64 -8.51 -17.19 -9.52
C ARG A 64 -7.75 -16.12 -10.27
N TYR A 65 -7.53 -14.99 -9.60
CA TYR A 65 -6.65 -13.93 -10.09
C TYR A 65 -5.18 -14.35 -9.91
N THR A 66 -4.41 -14.39 -10.99
CA THR A 66 -2.98 -14.74 -11.00
C THR A 66 -2.17 -13.58 -11.57
N GLY A 67 -1.09 -13.15 -10.90
CA GLY A 67 -0.26 -12.02 -11.34
C GLY A 67 0.38 -11.18 -10.22
N THR A 68 1.40 -10.37 -10.56
CA THR A 68 1.97 -9.35 -9.68
C THR A 68 1.37 -7.99 -10.00
N PHE A 69 0.58 -7.42 -9.09
CA PHE A 69 0.12 -6.04 -9.24
C PHE A 69 1.30 -5.09 -9.15
N THR A 70 1.51 -4.29 -10.19
CA THR A 70 2.51 -3.22 -10.19
C THR A 70 1.79 -1.87 -10.02
N PRO A 71 1.80 -1.27 -8.81
CA PRO A 71 1.02 -0.07 -8.51
C PRO A 71 1.48 1.19 -9.27
N ALA A 72 2.71 1.20 -9.80
CA ALA A 72 3.22 2.25 -10.66
C ALA A 72 3.69 1.69 -12.01
N LYS A 73 3.19 2.28 -13.10
CA LYS A 73 3.57 1.97 -14.48
C LYS A 73 4.81 2.73 -14.93
N LYS A 74 5.05 3.91 -14.37
CA LYS A 74 6.20 4.78 -14.67
C LYS A 74 6.59 5.60 -13.46
N GLU A 75 7.88 5.85 -13.34
CA GLU A 75 8.48 6.70 -12.32
C GLU A 75 9.36 7.77 -12.98
N VAL A 76 9.26 9.00 -12.49
CA VAL A 76 10.12 10.11 -12.88
C VAL A 76 10.71 10.71 -11.60
N ASP A 77 12.03 10.69 -11.50
CA ASP A 77 12.73 11.43 -10.45
C ASP A 77 12.74 12.92 -10.80
N ALA A 78 12.26 13.75 -9.87
CA ALA A 78 12.21 15.19 -10.00
C ALA A 78 12.92 15.86 -8.81
N GLY A 79 14.10 15.33 -8.45
CA GLY A 79 14.96 15.85 -7.39
C GLY A 79 14.38 15.62 -6.00
N ARG A 80 13.65 16.59 -5.46
CA ARG A 80 13.02 16.45 -4.13
C ARG A 80 11.70 15.66 -4.16
N SER A 81 11.21 15.29 -5.33
CA SER A 81 9.96 14.54 -5.46
C SER A 81 10.06 13.45 -6.51
N THR A 82 9.35 12.36 -6.29
CA THR A 82 9.17 11.28 -7.25
C THR A 82 7.75 11.34 -7.80
N ARG A 83 7.62 11.33 -9.12
CA ARG A 83 6.34 11.39 -9.84
C ARG A 83 6.03 10.01 -10.38
N LEU A 84 4.81 9.53 -10.14
CA LEU A 84 4.38 8.19 -10.48
C LEU A 84 3.18 8.24 -11.42
N LEU A 85 3.27 7.50 -12.52
CA LEU A 85 2.08 7.04 -13.22
C LEU A 85 1.58 5.79 -12.51
N LEU A 86 0.44 5.89 -11.84
CA LEU A 86 -0.16 4.82 -11.06
C LEU A 86 -1.03 3.91 -11.94
N ALA A 87 -1.13 2.65 -11.53
CA ALA A 87 -2.03 1.69 -12.17
C ALA A 87 -3.46 1.91 -11.70
N GLN A 88 -4.39 2.21 -12.63
CA GLN A 88 -5.79 2.53 -12.32
C GLN A 88 -6.58 1.47 -11.56
N ALA A 89 -6.12 0.21 -11.59
CA ALA A 89 -6.72 -0.88 -10.83
C ALA A 89 -6.26 -0.95 -9.36
N GLY A 90 -5.35 -0.06 -8.93
CA GLY A 90 -4.87 -0.05 -7.56
C GLY A 90 -5.90 0.49 -6.57
N ASN A 91 -5.95 -0.11 -5.39
CA ASN A 91 -6.69 0.46 -4.26
C ASN A 91 -5.87 1.57 -3.58
N ALA A 92 -6.54 2.40 -2.78
CA ALA A 92 -5.92 3.58 -2.17
C ALA A 92 -4.76 3.21 -1.22
N GLU A 93 -4.90 2.07 -0.53
CA GLU A 93 -3.95 1.51 0.43
C GLU A 93 -2.66 1.03 -0.23
N GLU A 94 -2.75 0.45 -1.43
CA GLU A 94 -1.58 0.02 -2.21
C GLU A 94 -0.68 1.20 -2.59
N TYR A 95 -1.25 2.37 -2.88
CA TYR A 95 -0.45 3.57 -3.16
C TYR A 95 0.31 4.06 -1.93
N LEU A 96 -0.29 3.91 -0.74
CA LEU A 96 0.40 4.22 0.52
C LEU A 96 1.53 3.22 0.79
N ALA A 97 1.26 1.92 0.61
CA ALA A 97 2.28 0.89 0.76
C ALA A 97 3.46 1.12 -0.20
N LEU A 98 3.17 1.47 -1.46
CA LEU A 98 4.17 1.86 -2.45
C LEU A 98 4.99 3.08 -2.00
N ALA A 99 4.31 4.13 -1.52
CA ALA A 99 4.99 5.34 -1.06
C ALA A 99 5.92 5.05 0.12
N ASN A 100 5.44 4.29 1.11
CA ASN A 100 6.24 3.90 2.27
C ASN A 100 7.49 3.10 1.86
N ALA A 101 7.34 2.14 0.95
CA ALA A 101 8.46 1.37 0.41
C ALA A 101 9.47 2.28 -0.33
N LYS A 102 8.99 3.20 -1.18
CA LYS A 102 9.83 4.16 -1.93
C LYS A 102 10.52 5.20 -1.04
N CYS A 103 9.94 5.47 0.12
CA CYS A 103 10.43 6.45 1.07
C CYS A 103 11.28 5.84 2.18
N ALA A 104 11.40 4.51 2.29
CA ALA A 104 12.19 3.86 3.33
C ALA A 104 13.63 4.44 3.41
N GLY A 105 14.04 4.83 4.61
CA GLY A 105 15.39 5.37 4.88
C GLY A 105 15.65 6.84 4.48
N LYS A 106 14.65 7.57 3.96
CA LYS A 106 14.80 8.98 3.55
C LYS A 106 14.22 9.95 4.60
N SER A 107 15.00 10.91 5.08
CA SER A 107 14.49 11.95 6.01
C SER A 107 13.46 12.89 5.37
N TYR A 108 13.52 13.04 4.04
CA TYR A 108 12.54 13.77 3.23
C TYR A 108 12.13 12.92 2.03
N CYS A 109 10.83 12.76 1.81
CA CYS A 109 10.30 12.03 0.66
C CYS A 109 8.96 12.58 0.21
N LYS A 110 8.86 12.99 -1.05
CA LYS A 110 7.62 13.47 -1.66
C LYS A 110 7.26 12.61 -2.86
N ILE A 111 6.13 11.91 -2.79
CA ILE A 111 5.59 11.11 -3.89
C ILE A 111 4.33 11.78 -4.43
N MET A 112 4.20 11.87 -5.75
CA MET A 112 3.03 12.44 -6.42
C MET A 112 2.55 11.46 -7.48
N GLY A 113 1.25 11.17 -7.54
CA GLY A 113 0.69 10.10 -8.37
C GLY A 113 -0.46 10.56 -9.24
N TRP A 114 -0.45 10.12 -10.50
CA TRP A 114 -1.49 10.34 -11.51
C TRP A 114 -1.95 9.01 -12.10
N LEU A 115 -3.18 8.96 -12.61
CA LEU A 115 -3.66 7.79 -13.39
C LEU A 115 -3.43 7.98 -14.89
N ASP A 116 -3.47 9.23 -15.36
CA ASP A 116 -3.26 9.59 -16.75
C ASP A 116 -1.79 9.94 -17.02
N GLY A 117 -1.20 9.27 -18.02
CA GLY A 117 0.18 9.47 -18.43
C GLY A 117 0.44 10.86 -19.02
N GLY A 118 -0.56 11.46 -19.67
CA GLY A 118 -0.47 12.84 -20.18
C GLY A 118 -0.42 13.88 -19.07
N SER A 119 -0.81 13.50 -17.86
CA SER A 119 -0.87 14.38 -16.69
C SER A 119 0.38 14.31 -15.81
N VAL A 120 1.32 13.40 -16.08
CA VAL A 120 2.59 13.28 -15.33
C VAL A 120 3.64 14.21 -15.97
N PRO A 121 4.02 15.33 -15.34
CA PRO A 121 5.03 16.20 -15.93
C PRO A 121 6.40 15.51 -15.85
N GLU A 122 7.10 15.39 -16.97
CA GLU A 122 8.43 14.75 -17.02
C GLU A 122 9.55 15.70 -16.58
N VAL A 123 9.37 16.99 -16.84
CA VAL A 123 10.35 18.04 -16.58
C VAL A 123 9.69 19.26 -15.94
N GLY A 124 10.47 20.10 -15.29
CA GLY A 124 10.02 21.39 -14.77
C GLY A 124 9.05 21.30 -13.59
N GLU A 125 8.46 22.44 -13.23
CA GLU A 125 7.48 22.55 -12.15
C GLU A 125 6.11 22.00 -12.55
N ILE A 126 5.34 21.57 -11.54
CA ILE A 126 4.01 21.02 -11.76
C ILE A 126 3.02 22.18 -11.86
N GLY A 127 2.56 22.43 -13.08
CA GLY A 127 1.48 23.38 -13.36
C GLY A 127 0.18 23.03 -12.64
N GLU A 128 -0.76 23.98 -12.60
CA GLU A 128 -2.02 23.82 -11.88
C GLU A 128 -2.83 22.61 -12.36
N ALA A 129 -2.95 22.41 -13.68
CA ALA A 129 -3.63 21.26 -14.26
C ALA A 129 -3.01 19.92 -13.82
N GLY A 130 -1.68 19.85 -13.78
CA GLY A 130 -0.95 18.68 -13.26
C GLY A 130 -1.23 18.47 -11.77
N ARG A 131 -1.30 19.53 -10.96
CA ARG A 131 -1.65 19.40 -9.53
C ARG A 131 -3.10 18.93 -9.33
N ASN A 132 -4.05 19.48 -10.08
CA ASN A 132 -5.48 19.20 -9.91
C ASN A 132 -5.89 17.81 -10.41
N SER A 133 -5.12 17.25 -11.35
CA SER A 133 -5.29 15.90 -11.89
C SER A 133 -4.63 14.79 -11.05
N MET A 134 -3.89 15.15 -10.00
CA MET A 134 -3.33 14.14 -9.08
C MET A 134 -4.42 13.30 -8.45
N VAL A 135 -4.09 12.02 -8.24
CA VAL A 135 -4.96 11.06 -7.54
C VAL A 135 -4.42 10.67 -6.17
N PHE A 136 -3.11 10.82 -5.99
CA PHE A 136 -2.41 10.44 -4.78
C PHE A 136 -1.21 11.36 -4.52
N SER A 137 -0.96 11.70 -3.26
CA SER A 137 0.25 12.37 -2.83
C SER A 137 0.67 11.89 -1.46
N TYR A 138 1.96 11.67 -1.26
CA TYR A 138 2.55 11.35 0.03
C TYR A 138 3.72 12.30 0.29
N LEU A 139 3.82 12.81 1.51
CA LEU A 139 4.94 13.62 1.95
C LEU A 139 5.37 13.15 3.33
N ARG A 140 6.65 12.78 3.45
CA ARG A 140 7.37 12.63 4.71
C ARG A 140 8.47 13.68 4.81
N ASP A 141 8.50 14.36 5.94
CA ASP A 141 9.49 15.36 6.30
C ASP A 141 9.75 15.21 7.81
N GLU A 142 10.76 14.40 8.11
CA GLU A 142 11.14 14.05 9.50
C GLU A 142 11.64 15.28 10.27
N ALA A 143 12.31 16.21 9.59
CA ALA A 143 12.82 17.43 10.21
C ALA A 143 11.69 18.31 10.76
N ASN A 144 10.51 18.28 10.12
CA ASN A 144 9.34 19.04 10.51
C ASN A 144 8.26 18.18 11.21
N GLY A 145 8.54 16.90 11.48
CA GLY A 145 7.57 15.97 12.07
C GLY A 145 6.31 15.79 11.23
N PHE A 146 6.41 15.94 9.90
CA PHE A 146 5.28 15.92 8.99
C PHE A 146 5.26 14.63 8.18
N GLU A 147 4.18 13.85 8.30
CA GLU A 147 3.92 12.72 7.42
C GLU A 147 2.45 12.69 7.05
N LYS A 148 2.16 12.69 5.74
CA LYS A 148 0.78 12.68 5.27
C LYS A 148 0.62 12.03 3.91
N ALA A 149 -0.39 11.17 3.82
CA ALA A 149 -0.94 10.67 2.58
C ALA A 149 -2.29 11.33 2.28
N LEU A 150 -2.47 11.76 1.04
CA LEU A 150 -3.71 12.36 0.54
C LEU A 150 -4.13 11.66 -0.75
N TRP A 151 -5.43 11.51 -0.92
CA TRP A 151 -6.05 10.96 -2.12
C TRP A 151 -7.06 11.94 -2.70
N ASN A 152 -7.25 11.86 -4.00
CA ASN A 152 -8.40 12.47 -4.63
C ASN A 152 -9.67 11.72 -4.23
N CYS A 153 -10.40 12.25 -3.25
CA CYS A 153 -11.59 11.61 -2.69
C CYS A 153 -12.79 11.51 -3.65
N ALA A 154 -12.75 12.18 -4.82
CA ALA A 154 -13.73 11.95 -5.87
C ALA A 154 -13.50 10.61 -6.59
N ILE A 155 -12.25 10.13 -6.63
CA ILE A 155 -11.85 8.84 -7.23
C ILE A 155 -11.76 7.74 -6.17
N TYR A 156 -11.18 8.07 -5.01
CA TYR A 156 -10.98 7.13 -3.90
C TYR A 156 -11.71 7.65 -2.64
N PRO A 157 -13.01 7.34 -2.46
CA PRO A 157 -13.78 7.85 -1.32
C PRO A 157 -13.16 7.45 0.02
N ARG A 158 -13.01 8.43 0.93
CA ARG A 158 -12.50 8.22 2.29
C ARG A 158 -13.52 8.63 3.34
N LYS A 159 -13.57 7.86 4.43
CA LYS A 159 -14.32 8.22 5.66
C LYS A 159 -13.69 9.43 6.33
N ASN A 160 -12.37 9.43 6.46
CA ASN A 160 -11.63 10.55 7.05
C ASN A 160 -11.35 11.62 5.98
N LYS A 161 -12.00 12.78 6.10
CA LYS A 161 -11.82 13.90 5.15
C LYS A 161 -10.44 14.55 5.23
N SER A 162 -9.68 14.34 6.30
CA SER A 162 -8.30 14.84 6.39
C SER A 162 -7.34 14.11 5.43
N GLN A 163 -7.75 12.95 4.91
CA GLN A 163 -7.05 12.18 3.88
C GLN A 163 -7.43 12.61 2.46
N CYS A 164 -8.34 13.58 2.30
CA CYS A 164 -8.71 14.11 1.00
C CYS A 164 -7.77 15.23 0.58
N MET A 165 -7.35 15.21 -0.68
CA MET A 165 -6.70 16.35 -1.31
C MET A 165 -7.61 17.58 -1.25
N LYS A 166 -7.01 18.73 -0.95
CA LYS A 166 -7.66 20.03 -1.11
C LYS A 166 -7.58 20.43 -2.57
N ARG A 167 -8.65 21.00 -3.08
CA ARG A 167 -8.80 21.51 -4.44
C ARG A 167 -9.26 22.95 -4.36
#